data_AF-A0A5C8C0I3-F1
#
_entry.id   AF-A0A5C8C0I3-F1
#
_cell.length_a   1.000
_cell.length_b   1.000
_cell.length_c   1.000
_cell.angle_alpha   90.00
_cell.angle_beta   90.00
_cell.angle_gamma   90.00
#
_symmetry.space_group_name_H-M   'P 1'
#
loop_
_entity.id
_entity.type
_entity.pdbx_description
1 polymer ?
#
loop_
_entity_poly.entity_id
_entity_poly.type
_entity_poly.pdbx_seq_one_letter_code
_entity_poly.pdbx_strand_id
1 'polypeptide(L)'
;MDVLEKALLVDELKQLIDGLDNDKQSLFEIAKAKQRIKDICASCDDPMFQDQLGTFKSVIQQHGFPIEELTRYGYSTTYCGTFNFSSRLEEVLFAAPKMGWAALRQANHWQIWVVRPLLSFLRSPWLNSTEEALQWIQKNAQQYVKTDSELQNLIPVLESPQASNQATHKDTLSAMRQQHANFEAELEAIIQEKLQAAPTIQPRPAKPIVKPSFGSRQNPRPTANLNKAKALSHSEFNLDGLQCRLERASPKLFPSLYRVELENPTDQNVKVEWLYLKAENDEQPVWETAQIFVAEQLYVQGQFSHYVALIGTHSIEFATNILQTYTDQRHTRTNSIHQTSWNTFKQHYAQHESLFNECIMNAELVWQRDENAYPYIPASFINIQKFIPFNEVAANFLTPILLLKERQKIRVIHGAERIKLSPDDQAYPYLLLDRADGYTWQLIRHVISHLPQPISVQSLFHALENADMSTS
;
A
#
# COMPACT_ATOMS: atom_id res chain seq x y z
N MET A 1 39.76 -3.55 -4.75
CA MET A 1 39.91 -2.82 -3.49
C MET A 1 41.27 -3.16 -2.92
N ASP A 2 42.07 -2.15 -2.59
CA ASP A 2 43.44 -2.31 -2.09
C ASP A 2 43.43 -2.93 -0.66
N VAL A 3 44.51 -3.63 -0.29
CA VAL A 3 44.61 -4.30 1.04
C VAL A 3 44.58 -3.28 2.18
N LEU A 4 45.11 -2.08 1.92
CA LEU A 4 45.09 -0.96 2.87
C LEU A 4 43.68 -0.39 3.06
N GLU A 5 42.90 -0.22 1.99
CA GLU A 5 41.50 0.21 2.04
C GLU A 5 40.63 -0.77 2.83
N LYS A 6 40.88 -2.08 2.67
CA LYS A 6 40.19 -3.13 3.43
C LYS A 6 40.45 -3.04 4.92
N ALA A 7 41.71 -2.82 5.33
CA ALA A 7 42.07 -2.69 6.75
C ALA A 7 41.39 -1.47 7.40
N LEU A 8 41.32 -0.35 6.66
CA LEU A 8 40.63 0.86 7.12
C LEU A 8 39.12 0.67 7.27
N LEU A 9 38.48 -0.04 6.33
CA LEU A 9 37.04 -0.34 6.42
C LEU A 9 36.70 -1.29 7.57
N VAL A 10 37.60 -2.22 7.91
CA VAL A 10 37.42 -3.11 9.07
C VAL A 10 37.52 -2.35 10.38
N ASP A 11 38.47 -1.42 10.50
CA ASP A 11 38.58 -0.59 11.70
C ASP A 11 37.42 0.42 11.81
N GLU A 12 36.94 0.97 10.69
CA GLU A 12 35.73 1.81 10.65
C GLU A 12 34.50 1.01 11.12
N LEU A 13 34.33 -0.23 10.66
CA LEU A 13 33.24 -1.12 11.10
C LEU A 13 33.27 -1.39 12.61
N LYS A 14 34.46 -1.65 13.18
CA LYS A 14 34.59 -1.85 14.64
C LYS A 14 34.18 -0.61 15.43
N GLN A 15 34.62 0.57 15.01
CA GLN A 15 34.27 1.83 15.67
C GLN A 15 32.77 2.14 15.56
N LEU A 16 32.15 1.84 14.42
CA LEU A 16 30.71 2.03 14.23
C LEU A 16 29.89 1.11 15.14
N ILE A 17 30.38 -0.10 15.42
CA ILE A 17 29.71 -1.06 16.31
C ILE A 17 29.90 -0.69 17.79
N ASP A 18 31.11 -0.31 18.19
CA ASP A 18 31.36 0.22 19.54
C ASP A 18 30.50 1.46 19.82
N GLY A 19 30.15 2.22 18.78
CA GLY A 19 29.19 3.31 18.86
C GLY A 19 27.75 2.84 19.06
N LEU A 20 27.33 1.78 18.36
CA LEU A 20 25.97 1.22 18.45
C LEU A 20 25.67 0.57 19.80
N ASP A 21 26.68 -0.01 20.46
CA ASP A 21 26.55 -0.64 21.79
C ASP A 21 26.63 0.38 22.96
N ASN A 22 26.85 1.66 22.65
CA ASN A 22 26.97 2.71 23.67
C ASN A 22 25.62 3.41 23.89
N ASP A 23 24.93 3.05 24.98
CA ASP A 23 23.60 3.57 25.40
C ASP A 23 23.49 5.11 25.54
N LYS A 24 24.61 5.83 25.41
CA LYS A 24 24.67 7.30 25.47
C LYS A 24 24.62 7.98 24.10
N GLN A 25 24.61 7.24 22.99
CA GLN A 25 24.53 7.82 21.65
C GLN A 25 23.10 8.28 21.30
N SER A 26 23.00 9.40 20.57
CA SER A 26 21.71 9.88 20.10
C SER A 26 21.14 8.96 19.01
N LEU A 27 19.81 8.89 18.91
CA LEU A 27 19.12 8.10 17.90
C LEU A 27 19.55 8.45 16.46
N PHE A 28 19.95 9.69 16.23
CA PHE A 28 20.50 10.17 14.97
C PHE A 28 21.87 9.56 14.65
N GLU A 29 22.79 9.54 15.61
CA GLU A 29 24.11 8.92 15.44
C GLU A 29 24.00 7.41 15.26
N ILE A 30 23.08 6.75 15.97
CA ILE A 30 22.77 5.33 15.80
C ILE A 30 22.25 5.05 14.37
N ALA A 31 21.32 5.86 13.86
CA ALA A 31 20.78 5.70 12.51
C ALA A 31 21.85 5.94 11.43
N LYS A 32 22.70 6.95 11.61
CA LYS A 32 23.82 7.28 10.73
C LYS A 32 24.87 6.17 10.72
N ALA A 33 25.21 5.61 11.88
CA ALA A 33 26.12 4.47 11.98
C ALA A 33 25.53 3.23 11.29
N LYS A 34 24.23 2.94 11.49
CA LYS A 34 23.54 1.83 10.79
C LYS A 34 23.52 1.99 9.28
N GLN A 35 23.32 3.21 8.77
CA GLN A 35 23.35 3.48 7.33
C GLN A 35 24.76 3.31 6.77
N ARG A 36 25.77 3.85 7.47
CA ARG A 36 27.16 3.74 7.05
C ARG A 36 27.65 2.29 6.99
N ILE A 37 27.26 1.46 7.96
CA ILE A 37 27.57 0.01 7.93
C ILE A 37 26.94 -0.64 6.70
N LYS A 38 25.67 -0.33 6.35
CA LYS A 38 25.02 -0.86 5.15
C LYS A 38 25.74 -0.45 3.86
N ASP A 39 26.22 0.79 3.78
CA ASP A 39 26.94 1.29 2.62
C ASP A 39 28.32 0.60 2.47
N ILE A 40 29.01 0.33 3.58
CA ILE A 40 30.26 -0.45 3.59
C ILE A 40 29.98 -1.91 3.16
N CYS A 41 28.90 -2.52 3.66
CA CYS A 41 28.49 -3.87 3.27
C CYS A 41 28.15 -3.99 1.79
N ALA A 42 27.52 -2.95 1.21
CA ALA A 42 27.10 -2.91 -0.19
C ALA A 42 28.24 -2.64 -1.18
N SER A 43 29.35 -2.08 -0.70
CA SER A 43 30.51 -1.73 -1.54
C SER A 43 31.60 -2.80 -1.60
N CYS A 44 31.43 -3.93 -0.90
CA CYS A 44 32.44 -4.99 -0.80
C CYS A 44 31.98 -6.31 -1.45
N ASP A 45 32.43 -6.61 -2.68
CA ASP A 45 32.12 -7.86 -3.42
C ASP A 45 33.15 -9.01 -3.19
N ASP A 46 34.07 -8.88 -2.23
CA ASP A 46 35.14 -9.86 -2.00
C ASP A 46 34.69 -11.02 -1.08
N PRO A 47 34.80 -12.29 -1.51
CA PRO A 47 34.33 -13.45 -0.75
C PRO A 47 35.03 -13.64 0.62
N MET A 48 36.29 -13.25 0.79
CA MET A 48 36.95 -13.30 2.11
C MET A 48 36.43 -12.22 3.08
N PHE A 49 35.94 -11.10 2.54
CA PHE A 49 35.38 -10.00 3.31
C PHE A 49 33.89 -10.26 3.65
N GLN A 50 33.19 -10.99 2.78
CA GLN A 50 31.80 -11.43 3.00
C GLN A 50 31.66 -12.36 4.21
N ASP A 51 32.66 -13.23 4.48
CA ASP A 51 32.66 -14.10 5.66
C ASP A 51 32.77 -13.29 6.96
N GLN A 52 33.61 -12.25 7.00
CA GLN A 52 33.70 -11.35 8.14
C GLN A 52 32.43 -10.48 8.28
N LEU A 53 31.82 -10.09 7.16
CA LEU A 53 30.54 -9.40 7.07
C LEU A 53 29.33 -10.24 7.52
N GLY A 54 29.43 -11.58 7.52
CA GLY A 54 28.36 -12.47 7.98
C GLY A 54 27.97 -12.23 9.44
N THR A 55 28.96 -12.07 10.31
CA THR A 55 28.77 -11.74 11.72
C THR A 55 28.11 -10.37 11.89
N PHE A 56 28.47 -9.39 11.05
CA PHE A 56 27.90 -8.02 11.09
C PHE A 56 26.48 -7.95 10.50
N LYS A 57 26.20 -8.71 9.44
CA LYS A 57 24.84 -8.87 8.88
C LYS A 57 23.91 -9.54 9.88
N SER A 58 24.39 -10.52 10.64
CA SER A 58 23.63 -11.19 11.71
C SER A 58 23.16 -10.20 12.79
N VAL A 59 24.05 -9.32 13.28
CA VAL A 59 23.72 -8.28 14.26
C VAL A 59 22.68 -7.27 13.71
N ILE A 60 22.79 -6.90 12.43
CA ILE A 60 21.82 -6.01 11.77
C ILE A 60 20.49 -6.72 11.45
N GLN A 61 20.49 -8.05 11.27
CA GLN A 61 19.31 -8.86 10.90
C GLN A 61 18.55 -9.45 12.11
N GLN A 62 19.02 -9.30 13.35
CA GLN A 62 18.32 -9.69 14.58
C GLN A 62 17.09 -8.79 14.89
N HIS A 63 16.19 -8.61 13.94
CA HIS A 63 15.03 -7.73 14.07
C HIS A 63 13.68 -8.39 13.77
N GLY A 64 13.64 -9.71 13.59
CA GLY A 64 12.41 -10.50 13.47
C GLY A 64 12.30 -11.55 14.57
N PHE A 65 11.19 -12.28 14.57
CA PHE A 65 11.00 -13.43 15.46
C PHE A 65 12.11 -14.47 15.21
N PRO A 66 12.75 -15.01 16.28
CA PRO A 66 13.70 -16.10 16.14
C PRO A 66 13.08 -17.25 15.37
N ILE A 67 13.81 -17.80 14.40
CA ILE A 67 13.32 -18.92 13.60
C ILE A 67 13.00 -20.10 14.51
N GLU A 68 13.80 -20.33 15.56
CA GLU A 68 13.52 -21.40 16.53
C GLU A 68 12.19 -21.20 17.26
N GLU A 69 11.84 -19.96 17.62
CA GLU A 69 10.55 -19.64 18.24
C GLU A 69 9.39 -19.82 17.26
N LEU A 70 9.52 -19.34 16.02
CA LEU A 70 8.50 -19.52 14.98
C LEU A 70 8.22 -21.01 14.71
N THR A 71 9.27 -21.82 14.61
CA THR A 71 9.14 -23.27 14.41
C THR A 71 8.55 -23.95 15.64
N ARG A 72 8.94 -23.53 16.87
CA ARG A 72 8.40 -24.08 18.12
C ARG A 72 6.89 -23.84 18.27
N TYR A 73 6.42 -22.66 17.88
CA TYR A 73 5.00 -22.30 17.94
C TYR A 73 4.21 -22.71 16.67
N GLY A 74 4.91 -23.23 15.64
CA GLY A 74 4.31 -23.75 14.42
C GLY A 74 3.77 -22.67 13.47
N TYR A 75 4.41 -21.50 13.42
CA TYR A 75 3.98 -20.38 12.56
C TYR A 75 5.05 -19.96 11.54
N SER A 76 6.05 -20.79 11.30
CA SER A 76 7.18 -20.44 10.44
C SER A 76 6.77 -20.22 8.98
N THR A 77 5.76 -20.95 8.50
CA THR A 77 5.31 -20.89 7.11
C THR A 77 4.26 -19.81 6.84
N THR A 78 3.54 -19.36 7.87
CA THR A 78 2.50 -18.31 7.78
C THR A 78 3.00 -16.92 8.14
N TYR A 79 4.23 -16.82 8.64
CA TYR A 79 4.85 -15.56 9.04
C TYR A 79 5.37 -14.77 7.82
N CYS A 80 4.81 -13.58 7.62
CA CYS A 80 5.14 -12.70 6.50
C CYS A 80 6.32 -11.76 6.78
N GLY A 81 6.72 -11.60 8.05
CA GLY A 81 7.86 -10.77 8.44
C GLY A 81 7.56 -9.73 9.52
N THR A 82 8.60 -9.01 9.91
CA THR A 82 8.54 -7.86 10.82
C THR A 82 8.81 -6.58 10.05
N PHE A 83 7.98 -5.56 10.30
CA PHE A 83 8.01 -4.28 9.62
C PHE A 83 8.05 -3.15 10.64
N ASN A 84 8.66 -2.02 10.28
CA ASN A 84 8.68 -0.81 11.13
C ASN A 84 7.57 0.19 10.75
N PHE A 85 6.90 -0.03 9.62
CA PHE A 85 5.87 0.87 9.07
C PHE A 85 4.62 0.08 8.71
N SER A 86 3.46 0.58 9.12
CA SER A 86 2.16 -0.06 8.89
C SER A 86 1.82 -0.18 7.41
N SER A 87 2.16 0.81 6.58
CA SER A 87 1.88 0.80 5.14
C SER A 87 2.47 -0.42 4.41
N ARG A 88 3.74 -0.75 4.68
CA ARG A 88 4.41 -1.92 4.08
C ARG A 88 3.85 -3.24 4.61
N LEU A 89 3.50 -3.26 5.89
CA LEU A 89 2.88 -4.43 6.50
C LEU A 89 1.52 -4.71 5.86
N GLU A 90 0.70 -3.68 5.65
CA GLU A 90 -0.61 -3.80 5.00
C GLU A 90 -0.50 -4.35 3.59
N GLU A 91 0.42 -3.82 2.77
CA GLU A 91 0.68 -4.31 1.42
C GLU A 91 1.01 -5.81 1.38
N VAL A 92 1.90 -6.27 2.27
CA VAL A 92 2.34 -7.67 2.33
C VAL A 92 1.20 -8.59 2.80
N LEU A 93 0.46 -8.17 3.82
CA LEU A 93 -0.65 -8.97 4.33
C LEU A 93 -1.80 -9.08 3.31
N PHE A 94 -2.09 -8.02 2.57
CA PHE A 94 -3.08 -8.08 1.49
C PHE A 94 -2.64 -8.99 0.33
N ALA A 95 -1.34 -9.12 0.07
CA ALA A 95 -0.81 -10.09 -0.89
C ALA A 95 -0.94 -11.55 -0.42
N ALA A 96 -1.10 -11.79 0.88
CA ALA A 96 -1.25 -13.11 1.50
C ALA A 96 -2.58 -13.28 2.28
N PRO A 97 -3.76 -13.03 1.65
CA PRO A 97 -5.01 -12.76 2.36
C PRO A 97 -5.66 -13.96 3.05
N LYS A 98 -5.14 -15.17 2.82
CA LYS A 98 -5.72 -16.42 3.34
C LYS A 98 -4.93 -17.02 4.50
N MET A 99 -3.69 -16.59 4.73
CA MET A 99 -2.73 -17.33 5.58
C MET A 99 -1.64 -16.48 6.24
N GLY A 100 -1.52 -15.19 5.90
CA GLY A 100 -0.43 -14.35 6.38
C GLY A 100 -0.69 -13.66 7.71
N TRP A 101 0.31 -13.63 8.58
CA TRP A 101 0.40 -12.70 9.69
C TRP A 101 1.77 -12.01 9.70
N ALA A 102 1.82 -10.80 10.23
CA ALA A 102 3.02 -9.98 10.28
C ALA A 102 3.11 -9.24 11.60
N ALA A 103 4.31 -8.80 11.94
CA ALA A 103 4.54 -7.99 13.12
C ALA A 103 4.93 -6.56 12.73
N LEU A 104 4.26 -5.58 13.32
CA LEU A 104 4.72 -4.20 13.35
C LEU A 104 5.60 -4.01 14.58
N ARG A 105 6.82 -3.52 14.40
CA ARG A 105 7.75 -3.24 15.49
C ARG A 105 7.93 -1.74 15.64
N GLN A 106 7.75 -1.27 16.87
CA GLN A 106 8.09 0.09 17.29
C GLN A 106 8.99 0.02 18.52
N ALA A 107 10.26 0.40 18.36
CA ALA A 107 11.30 0.22 19.36
C ALA A 107 11.40 -1.26 19.84
N ASN A 108 11.08 -1.53 21.10
CA ASN A 108 11.09 -2.86 21.71
C ASN A 108 9.70 -3.50 21.79
N HIS A 109 8.67 -2.86 21.23
CA HIS A 109 7.30 -3.33 21.27
C HIS A 109 6.87 -3.93 19.94
N TRP A 110 6.01 -4.93 20.04
CA TRP A 110 5.50 -5.72 18.92
C TRP A 110 3.99 -5.58 18.84
N GLN A 111 3.46 -5.38 17.65
CA GLN A 111 2.04 -5.45 17.38
C GLN A 111 1.79 -6.44 16.26
N ILE A 112 0.99 -7.46 16.53
CA ILE A 112 0.68 -8.52 15.59
C ILE A 112 -0.55 -8.16 14.77
N TRP A 113 -0.44 -8.37 13.46
CA TRP A 113 -1.48 -8.13 12.50
C TRP A 113 -1.79 -9.41 11.74
N VAL A 114 -3.06 -9.77 11.71
CA VAL A 114 -3.57 -10.99 11.07
C VAL A 114 -4.68 -10.59 10.11
N VAL A 115 -4.66 -11.15 8.89
CA VAL A 115 -5.74 -10.91 7.92
C VAL A 115 -6.96 -11.75 8.29
N ARG A 116 -8.12 -11.10 8.38
CA ARG A 116 -9.43 -11.74 8.51
C ARG A 116 -10.11 -11.83 7.14
N PRO A 117 -11.11 -12.73 6.98
CA PRO A 117 -12.02 -12.68 5.84
C PRO A 117 -12.54 -11.26 5.60
N LEU A 118 -12.76 -10.89 4.32
CA LEU A 118 -13.12 -9.54 3.88
C LEU A 118 -12.00 -8.48 3.94
N LEU A 119 -10.72 -8.88 4.07
CA LEU A 119 -9.58 -7.94 4.03
C LEU A 119 -9.58 -6.92 5.18
N SER A 120 -10.04 -7.33 6.36
CA SER A 120 -9.86 -6.55 7.59
C SER A 120 -8.71 -7.12 8.42
N PHE A 121 -8.08 -6.29 9.26
CA PHE A 121 -7.02 -6.76 10.15
C PHE A 121 -7.56 -7.04 11.55
N LEU A 122 -7.09 -8.13 12.15
CA LEU A 122 -7.11 -8.33 13.59
C LEU A 122 -5.75 -7.87 14.12
N ARG A 123 -5.75 -6.93 15.07
CA ARG A 123 -4.53 -6.35 15.65
C ARG A 123 -4.41 -6.73 17.12
N SER A 124 -3.21 -7.07 17.56
CA SER A 124 -2.92 -7.22 18.98
C SER A 124 -2.75 -5.84 19.67
N PRO A 125 -2.83 -5.77 21.00
CA PRO A 125 -2.17 -4.67 21.72
C PRO A 125 -0.66 -4.67 21.45
N TRP A 126 0.04 -3.61 21.85
CA TRP A 126 1.50 -3.60 21.88
C TRP A 126 2.01 -4.56 22.95
N LEU A 127 2.93 -5.44 22.57
CA LEU A 127 3.48 -6.54 23.36
C LEU A 127 4.97 -6.33 23.57
N ASN A 128 5.49 -6.81 24.69
CA ASN A 128 6.87 -6.51 25.11
C ASN A 128 7.87 -7.60 24.72
N SER A 129 7.38 -8.75 24.25
CA SER A 129 8.22 -9.88 23.83
C SER A 129 7.64 -10.65 22.64
N THR A 130 8.50 -11.38 21.95
CA THR A 130 8.12 -12.29 20.87
C THR A 130 7.31 -13.48 21.39
N GLU A 131 7.60 -13.98 22.59
CA GLU A 131 6.81 -15.04 23.24
C GLU A 131 5.37 -14.59 23.52
N GLU A 132 5.16 -13.39 24.07
CA GLU A 132 3.82 -12.82 24.29
C GLU A 132 3.05 -12.68 22.97
N ALA A 133 3.74 -12.28 21.91
CA ALA A 133 3.18 -12.16 20.57
C ALA A 133 2.73 -13.51 19.99
N LEU A 134 3.54 -14.55 20.09
CA LEU A 134 3.18 -15.89 19.61
C LEU A 134 2.04 -16.50 20.44
N GLN A 135 2.04 -16.31 21.76
CA GLN A 135 0.93 -16.71 22.63
C GLN A 135 -0.38 -15.98 22.31
N TRP A 136 -0.30 -14.69 21.96
CA TRP A 136 -1.47 -13.92 21.55
C TRP A 136 -2.09 -14.49 20.27
N ILE A 137 -1.28 -14.88 19.28
CA ILE A 137 -1.77 -15.53 18.04
C ILE A 137 -2.51 -16.82 18.37
N GLN A 138 -1.91 -17.68 19.21
CA GLN A 138 -2.55 -18.93 19.65
C GLN A 138 -3.90 -18.66 20.34
N LYS A 139 -4.01 -17.62 21.17
CA LYS A 139 -5.26 -17.38 21.90
C LYS A 139 -6.35 -16.69 21.08
N ASN A 140 -5.98 -15.77 20.19
CA ASN A 140 -6.93 -14.81 19.59
C ASN A 140 -7.07 -14.95 18.06
N ALA A 141 -6.12 -15.60 17.39
CA ALA A 141 -6.04 -15.62 15.93
C ALA A 141 -5.98 -17.03 15.30
N GLN A 142 -6.12 -18.10 16.08
CA GLN A 142 -6.13 -19.50 15.59
C GLN A 142 -7.14 -19.76 14.46
N GLN A 143 -8.30 -19.09 14.50
CA GLN A 143 -9.31 -19.22 13.46
C GLN A 143 -8.93 -18.57 12.11
N TYR A 144 -7.88 -17.73 12.10
CA TYR A 144 -7.46 -16.95 10.93
C TYR A 144 -6.05 -17.29 10.45
N VAL A 145 -5.16 -17.75 11.35
CA VAL A 145 -3.79 -18.17 11.03
C VAL A 145 -3.70 -19.68 11.21
N LYS A 146 -3.29 -20.38 10.14
CA LYS A 146 -3.01 -21.81 10.20
C LYS A 146 -1.61 -22.07 10.73
N THR A 147 -1.47 -23.14 11.49
CA THR A 147 -0.17 -23.68 11.89
C THR A 147 0.49 -24.44 10.76
N ASP A 148 1.81 -24.59 10.82
CA ASP A 148 2.61 -25.36 9.89
C ASP A 148 2.09 -26.81 9.75
N SER A 149 1.64 -27.42 10.86
CA SER A 149 1.02 -28.76 10.85
C SER A 149 -0.34 -28.80 10.15
N GLU A 150 -1.17 -27.78 10.31
CA GLU A 150 -2.46 -27.70 9.62
C GLU A 150 -2.26 -27.49 8.12
N LEU A 151 -1.23 -26.72 7.73
CA LEU A 151 -0.85 -26.53 6.33
C LEU A 151 -0.33 -27.82 5.70
N GLN A 152 0.50 -28.58 6.42
CA GLN A 152 0.97 -29.90 5.97
C GLN A 152 -0.18 -30.88 5.75
N ASN A 153 -1.24 -30.83 6.57
CA ASN A 153 -2.43 -31.68 6.42
C ASN A 153 -3.38 -31.22 5.30
N LEU A 154 -3.28 -29.97 4.85
CA LEU A 154 -4.11 -29.40 3.77
C LEU A 154 -3.48 -29.56 2.38
N ILE A 155 -2.18 -29.81 2.32
CA ILE A 155 -1.46 -30.17 1.10
C ILE A 155 -1.55 -31.71 1.01
N PRO A 156 -2.20 -32.28 -0.02
CA PRO A 156 -2.04 -33.71 -0.28
C PRO A 156 -0.56 -33.93 -0.57
N VAL A 157 0.14 -34.59 0.35
CA VAL A 157 1.48 -35.09 0.08
C VAL A 157 1.32 -36.02 -1.11
N LEU A 158 1.93 -35.66 -2.25
CA LEU A 158 2.32 -36.63 -3.28
C LEU A 158 3.29 -37.58 -2.58
N GLU A 159 2.77 -38.65 -1.99
CA GLU A 159 3.59 -39.66 -1.34
C GLU A 159 4.58 -40.24 -2.36
N SER A 160 5.85 -40.22 -1.97
CA SER A 160 6.89 -41.00 -2.62
C SER A 160 6.56 -42.49 -2.44
N PRO A 161 6.58 -43.32 -3.50
CA PRO A 161 6.21 -44.72 -3.36
C PRO A 161 7.37 -45.50 -2.75
N GLN A 162 7.23 -45.89 -1.49
CA GLN A 162 7.88 -47.09 -0.99
C GLN A 162 6.84 -48.08 -0.45
N ALA A 163 6.84 -49.24 -1.13
CA ALA A 163 6.29 -50.53 -0.73
C ALA A 163 4.77 -50.72 -0.73
N SER A 164 4.21 -51.07 -1.88
CA SER A 164 3.82 -52.46 -2.17
C SER A 164 3.21 -52.61 -3.57
N ASN A 165 3.43 -53.78 -4.17
CA ASN A 165 2.91 -54.29 -5.44
C ASN A 165 3.67 -53.91 -6.74
N GLN A 166 4.70 -54.73 -6.98
CA GLN A 166 5.40 -54.96 -8.24
C GLN A 166 4.46 -55.55 -9.30
N ALA A 167 4.46 -55.00 -10.52
CA ALA A 167 4.70 -55.75 -11.78
C ALA A 167 4.40 -54.95 -13.07
N THR A 168 3.57 -53.90 -13.05
CA THR A 168 3.02 -53.33 -14.31
C THR A 168 3.54 -51.95 -14.73
N HIS A 169 4.32 -51.26 -13.89
CA HIS A 169 4.74 -49.86 -14.14
C HIS A 169 6.06 -49.68 -14.92
N LYS A 170 6.82 -50.76 -15.18
CA LYS A 170 8.14 -50.66 -15.83
C LYS A 170 8.05 -50.39 -17.33
N ASP A 171 6.99 -50.81 -18.01
CA ASP A 171 6.86 -50.65 -19.47
C ASP A 171 6.41 -49.24 -19.89
N THR A 172 5.67 -48.53 -19.05
CA THR A 172 5.17 -47.18 -19.37
C THR A 172 6.24 -46.10 -19.20
N LEU A 173 7.14 -46.29 -18.23
CA LEU A 173 8.21 -45.33 -17.92
C LEU A 173 9.42 -45.47 -18.85
N SER A 174 9.70 -46.68 -19.33
CA SER A 174 10.68 -46.91 -20.40
C SER A 174 10.18 -46.37 -21.74
N ALA A 175 8.90 -46.58 -22.07
CA ALA A 175 8.29 -46.02 -23.28
C ALA A 175 8.30 -44.48 -23.29
N MET A 176 7.97 -43.82 -22.16
CA MET A 176 8.02 -42.35 -22.07
C MET A 176 9.45 -41.79 -22.15
N ARG A 177 10.44 -42.46 -21.56
CA ARG A 177 11.86 -42.04 -21.68
C ARG A 177 12.36 -42.19 -23.11
N GLN A 178 11.93 -43.24 -23.81
CA GLN A 178 12.31 -43.46 -25.20
C GLN A 178 11.62 -42.46 -26.14
N GLN A 179 10.38 -42.06 -25.86
CA GLN A 179 9.71 -40.96 -26.56
C GLN A 179 10.36 -39.60 -26.31
N HIS A 180 10.79 -39.31 -25.07
CA HIS A 180 11.51 -38.08 -24.75
C HIS A 180 12.87 -38.01 -25.46
N ALA A 181 13.62 -39.10 -25.46
CA ALA A 181 14.91 -39.18 -26.16
C ALA A 181 14.76 -39.07 -27.68
N ASN A 182 13.71 -39.67 -28.26
CA ASN A 182 13.42 -39.52 -29.68
C ASN A 182 13.01 -38.09 -30.05
N PHE A 183 12.25 -37.42 -29.17
CA PHE A 183 11.86 -36.02 -29.36
C PHE A 183 13.05 -35.06 -29.24
N GLU A 184 13.96 -35.28 -28.28
CA GLU A 184 15.20 -34.49 -28.17
C GLU A 184 16.11 -34.68 -29.39
N ALA A 185 16.25 -35.91 -29.88
CA ALA A 185 17.05 -36.17 -31.09
C ALA A 185 16.43 -35.54 -32.35
N GLU A 186 15.11 -35.54 -32.47
CA GLU A 186 14.39 -34.88 -33.57
C GLU A 186 14.54 -33.34 -33.49
N LEU A 187 14.50 -32.78 -32.27
CA LEU A 187 14.73 -31.36 -32.04
C LEU A 187 16.17 -30.94 -32.39
N GLU A 188 17.17 -31.74 -32.00
CA GLU A 188 18.58 -31.49 -32.35
C GLU A 188 18.84 -31.59 -33.85
N ALA A 189 18.21 -32.54 -34.54
CA ALA A 189 18.30 -32.68 -35.99
C ALA A 189 17.73 -31.46 -36.73
N ILE A 190 16.57 -30.95 -36.28
CA ILE A 190 15.94 -29.74 -36.82
C ILE A 190 16.81 -28.50 -36.56
N ILE A 191 17.44 -28.41 -35.38
CA ILE A 191 18.35 -27.31 -35.04
C ILE A 191 19.61 -27.35 -35.93
N GLN A 192 20.19 -28.52 -36.18
CA GLN A 192 21.33 -28.66 -37.09
C GLN A 192 20.98 -28.35 -38.55
N GLU A 193 19.80 -28.76 -39.03
CA GLU A 193 19.32 -28.45 -40.39
C GLU A 193 19.12 -26.93 -40.58
N LYS A 194 18.60 -26.23 -39.56
CA LYS A 194 18.40 -24.78 -39.57
C LYS A 194 19.70 -23.96 -39.44
N LEU A 195 20.77 -24.56 -38.93
CA LEU A 195 22.07 -23.89 -38.74
C LEU A 195 23.02 -24.03 -39.95
N GLN A 196 22.76 -24.91 -40.91
CA GLN A 196 23.62 -25.10 -42.10
C GLN A 196 23.23 -24.27 -43.34
N ALA A 197 22.14 -23.50 -43.30
CA ALA A 197 21.72 -22.63 -44.41
C ALA A 197 22.06 -21.15 -44.19
N ALA A 198 23.35 -20.82 -44.10
CA ALA A 198 23.85 -19.46 -44.32
C ALA A 198 25.09 -19.51 -45.23
N PRO A 199 25.06 -18.91 -46.44
CA PRO A 199 26.17 -19.00 -47.37
C PRO A 199 27.38 -18.18 -46.90
N THR A 200 28.54 -18.83 -46.96
CA THR A 200 29.89 -18.33 -46.69
C THR A 200 30.28 -17.21 -47.65
N ILE A 201 30.74 -16.06 -47.13
CA ILE A 201 31.48 -15.05 -47.92
C ILE A 201 32.94 -15.05 -47.47
N GLN A 202 33.84 -15.40 -48.40
CA GLN A 202 35.29 -15.42 -48.24
C GLN A 202 35.92 -14.01 -48.30
N PRO A 203 37.12 -13.79 -47.72
CA PRO A 203 37.83 -12.50 -47.81
C PRO A 203 39.11 -12.52 -48.66
N ARG A 204 39.33 -11.51 -49.54
CA ARG A 204 40.60 -10.81 -49.95
C ARG A 204 40.49 -10.13 -51.35
N PRO A 205 41.43 -9.25 -51.80
CA PRO A 205 42.12 -8.09 -51.20
C PRO A 205 41.97 -6.81 -52.08
N ALA A 206 42.92 -5.85 -52.04
CA ALA A 206 42.73 -4.38 -52.15
C ALA A 206 43.11 -3.63 -53.46
N LYS A 207 42.48 -2.42 -53.64
CA LYS A 207 42.85 -1.14 -54.38
C LYS A 207 42.85 -1.12 -55.94
N PRO A 208 42.76 0.05 -56.66
CA PRO A 208 42.54 1.48 -56.27
C PRO A 208 41.53 2.32 -57.14
N ILE A 209 41.16 3.52 -56.63
CA ILE A 209 40.87 4.85 -57.25
C ILE A 209 40.03 4.96 -58.55
N VAL A 210 38.95 5.78 -58.56
CA VAL A 210 38.66 6.95 -59.46
C VAL A 210 37.37 7.70 -58.98
N LYS A 211 37.41 9.03 -58.88
CA LYS A 211 36.29 10.02 -58.75
C LYS A 211 35.78 10.40 -60.16
N PRO A 212 34.55 10.93 -60.44
CA PRO A 212 33.94 12.04 -59.70
C PRO A 212 32.38 12.22 -59.70
N SER A 213 31.93 13.06 -58.74
CA SER A 213 30.93 14.16 -58.83
C SER A 213 29.43 13.94 -59.13
N PHE A 214 28.66 14.87 -58.51
CA PHE A 214 27.23 15.22 -58.59
C PHE A 214 26.34 14.42 -57.62
N GLY A 215 25.72 14.97 -56.57
CA GLY A 215 25.37 16.35 -56.25
C GLY A 215 23.85 16.43 -56.10
N SER A 216 23.29 16.26 -54.89
CA SER A 216 22.07 16.95 -54.46
C SER A 216 21.78 16.69 -52.97
N ARG A 217 21.24 17.71 -52.34
CA ARG A 217 20.93 17.88 -50.92
C ARG A 217 19.76 17.00 -50.46
N GLN A 218 19.80 16.50 -49.23
CA GLN A 218 18.72 16.63 -48.24
C GLN A 218 19.17 16.18 -46.83
N ASN A 219 18.67 16.89 -45.82
CA ASN A 219 19.06 16.91 -44.40
C ASN A 219 18.97 15.55 -43.67
N PRO A 220 19.80 15.31 -42.63
CA PRO A 220 19.62 14.19 -41.71
C PRO A 220 18.52 14.50 -40.69
N ARG A 221 17.61 13.54 -40.49
CA ARG A 221 16.77 13.40 -39.29
C ARG A 221 17.69 13.05 -38.09
N PRO A 222 17.56 13.68 -36.92
CA PRO A 222 18.18 13.15 -35.71
C PRO A 222 17.37 11.95 -35.22
N THR A 223 17.95 10.75 -35.38
CA THR A 223 17.49 9.54 -34.69
C THR A 223 17.72 9.69 -33.20
N ALA A 224 16.63 9.57 -32.43
CA ALA A 224 16.63 9.54 -30.98
C ALA A 224 17.58 8.46 -30.44
N ASN A 225 18.65 8.90 -29.78
CA ASN A 225 19.42 8.04 -28.88
C ASN A 225 18.60 7.83 -27.60
N LEU A 226 17.70 6.84 -27.61
CA LEU A 226 17.37 6.12 -26.40
C LEU A 226 18.63 5.36 -26.00
N ASN A 227 19.37 5.88 -25.01
CA ASN A 227 20.19 5.13 -24.05
C ASN A 227 21.12 6.10 -23.33
N LYS A 228 20.59 6.72 -22.27
CA LYS A 228 21.28 7.12 -21.03
C LYS A 228 20.26 7.79 -20.12
N ALA A 229 19.30 7.01 -19.64
CA ALA A 229 18.70 7.34 -18.35
C ALA A 229 19.82 7.11 -17.31
N LYS A 230 20.56 8.18 -16.99
CA LYS A 230 21.28 8.24 -15.72
C LYS A 230 20.22 7.95 -14.65
N ALA A 231 20.51 6.99 -13.77
CA ALA A 231 19.75 6.85 -12.54
C ALA A 231 19.72 8.24 -11.87
N LEU A 232 18.53 8.83 -11.81
CA LEU A 232 18.32 10.12 -11.17
C LEU A 232 18.73 9.93 -9.71
N SER A 233 19.76 10.67 -9.28
CA SER A 233 20.08 10.86 -7.87
C SER A 233 18.78 11.19 -7.15
N HIS A 234 18.51 10.56 -6.00
CA HIS A 234 17.40 10.89 -5.10
C HIS A 234 17.38 12.41 -4.88
N SER A 235 16.58 13.11 -5.66
CA SER A 235 16.59 14.55 -5.73
C SER A 235 15.59 15.06 -4.70
N GLU A 236 16.12 15.66 -3.65
CA GLU A 236 15.39 16.58 -2.78
C GLU A 236 14.59 17.52 -3.68
N PHE A 237 13.26 17.39 -3.65
CA PHE A 237 12.33 18.22 -4.38
C PHE A 237 11.65 19.16 -3.38
N ASN A 238 11.45 20.41 -3.77
CA ASN A 238 10.80 21.38 -2.93
C ASN A 238 9.41 21.68 -3.51
N LEU A 239 8.37 21.37 -2.75
CA LEU A 239 6.97 21.59 -3.12
C LEU A 239 6.44 22.77 -2.29
N ASP A 240 6.66 23.99 -2.79
CA ASP A 240 6.29 25.26 -2.13
C ASP A 240 6.74 25.34 -0.66
N GLY A 241 8.04 25.17 -0.42
CA GLY A 241 8.64 25.15 0.93
C GLY A 241 8.57 23.81 1.65
N LEU A 242 7.88 22.80 1.12
CA LEU A 242 7.89 21.44 1.66
C LEU A 242 9.03 20.63 1.03
N GLN A 243 9.98 20.17 1.83
CA GLN A 243 11.01 19.23 1.37
C GLN A 243 10.41 17.83 1.22
N CYS A 244 10.55 17.27 0.03
CA CYS A 244 9.99 15.97 -0.29
C CYS A 244 10.83 15.20 -1.30
N ARG A 245 10.60 13.89 -1.33
CA ARG A 245 11.17 12.97 -2.30
C ARG A 245 10.10 12.56 -3.29
N LEU A 246 10.48 12.53 -4.57
CA LEU A 246 9.60 12.07 -5.64
C LEU A 246 9.94 10.63 -6.03
N GLU A 247 8.93 9.77 -6.05
CA GLU A 247 9.01 8.40 -6.56
C GLU A 247 8.07 8.25 -7.75
N ARG A 248 8.49 7.63 -8.86
CA ARG A 248 7.59 7.45 -10.02
C ARG A 248 6.42 6.56 -9.66
N ALA A 249 5.21 7.09 -9.81
CA ALA A 249 3.97 6.36 -9.61
C ALA A 249 3.47 5.83 -10.95
N SER A 250 3.27 4.52 -11.06
CA SER A 250 2.67 3.85 -12.22
C SER A 250 3.26 4.28 -13.58
N PRO A 251 4.60 4.17 -13.78
CA PRO A 251 5.31 4.74 -14.94
C PRO A 251 4.87 4.20 -16.30
N LYS A 252 4.14 3.09 -16.34
CA LYS A 252 3.56 2.52 -17.57
C LYS A 252 2.30 3.25 -18.05
N LEU A 253 1.51 3.80 -17.11
CA LEU A 253 0.24 4.44 -17.40
C LEU A 253 0.38 5.97 -17.40
N PHE A 254 1.11 6.49 -16.42
CA PHE A 254 1.34 7.92 -16.26
C PHE A 254 2.84 8.19 -16.08
N PRO A 255 3.61 8.39 -17.17
CA PRO A 255 5.06 8.54 -17.11
C PRO A 255 5.54 9.73 -16.26
N SER A 256 4.69 10.75 -16.14
CA SER A 256 4.96 12.01 -15.43
C SER A 256 4.30 12.08 -14.04
N LEU A 257 3.69 10.99 -13.56
CA LEU A 257 3.09 10.94 -12.23
C LEU A 257 4.12 10.48 -11.19
N TYR A 258 4.19 11.22 -10.09
CA TYR A 258 5.09 10.94 -8.99
C TYR A 258 4.31 10.87 -7.68
N ARG A 259 4.65 9.90 -6.83
CA ARG A 259 4.30 9.92 -5.42
C ARG A 259 5.23 10.89 -4.71
N VAL A 260 4.66 11.73 -3.85
CA VAL A 260 5.40 12.68 -3.02
C VAL A 260 5.53 12.09 -1.61
N GLU A 261 6.77 11.95 -1.15
CA GLU A 261 7.07 11.55 0.22
C GLU A 261 7.64 12.75 0.97
N LEU A 262 6.93 13.23 2.00
CA LEU A 262 7.38 14.36 2.82
C LEU A 262 8.52 13.90 3.76
N GLU A 263 9.62 14.65 3.82
CA GLU A 263 10.78 14.28 4.65
C GLU A 263 10.53 14.51 6.14
N ASN A 264 9.74 15.54 6.48
CA ASN A 264 9.27 15.82 7.83
C ASN A 264 7.74 15.74 7.85
N PRO A 265 7.15 14.54 7.98
CA PRO A 265 5.70 14.44 8.10
C PRO A 265 5.27 15.15 9.39
N THR A 266 4.52 16.24 9.25
CA THR A 266 3.73 16.83 10.34
C THR A 266 2.92 15.74 11.03
N ASP A 267 2.62 15.86 12.33
CA ASP A 267 1.73 14.95 13.04
C ASP A 267 0.35 14.92 12.36
N GLN A 268 0.21 13.97 11.43
CA GLN A 268 -0.98 13.73 10.64
C GLN A 268 -1.87 12.76 11.39
N ASN A 269 -3.07 13.19 11.75
CA ASN A 269 -4.09 12.30 12.31
C ASN A 269 -4.97 11.65 11.23
N VAL A 270 -4.69 11.92 9.95
CA VAL A 270 -5.30 11.25 8.81
C VAL A 270 -4.26 10.91 7.76
N LYS A 271 -4.40 9.75 7.12
CA LYS A 271 -3.55 9.36 6.01
C LYS A 271 -3.93 10.17 4.76
N VAL A 272 -2.97 10.90 4.20
CA VAL A 272 -3.09 11.57 2.91
C VAL A 272 -1.95 11.11 2.01
N GLU A 273 -2.28 10.48 0.88
CA GLU A 273 -1.29 10.14 -0.15
C GLU A 273 -1.18 11.27 -1.17
N TRP A 274 0.04 11.68 -1.47
CA TRP A 274 0.30 12.84 -2.31
C TRP A 274 0.80 12.41 -3.69
N LEU A 275 0.17 12.94 -4.73
CA LEU A 275 0.51 12.74 -6.12
C LEU A 275 0.86 14.07 -6.76
N TYR A 276 1.96 14.08 -7.49
CA TYR A 276 2.43 15.22 -8.25
C TYR A 276 2.59 14.84 -9.72
N LEU A 277 1.87 15.54 -10.58
CA LEU A 277 2.02 15.47 -12.01
C LEU A 277 3.10 16.47 -12.43
N LYS A 278 4.26 15.96 -12.83
CA LYS A 278 5.36 16.80 -13.30
C LYS A 278 5.09 17.30 -14.72
N ALA A 279 5.21 18.60 -14.95
CA ALA A 279 5.11 19.17 -16.28
C ALA A 279 6.28 18.72 -17.17
N GLU A 280 6.08 18.63 -18.49
CA GLU A 280 7.11 18.15 -19.45
C GLU A 280 8.34 19.06 -19.51
N ASN A 281 8.15 20.34 -19.22
CA ASN A 281 9.18 21.37 -19.16
C ASN A 281 9.84 21.50 -17.77
N ASP A 282 9.53 20.60 -16.84
CA ASP A 282 10.01 20.62 -15.45
C ASP A 282 9.64 21.89 -14.66
N GLU A 283 8.72 22.72 -15.19
CA GLU A 283 8.21 23.90 -14.50
C GLU A 283 7.23 23.49 -13.39
N GLN A 284 7.38 24.12 -12.22
CA GLN A 284 6.42 23.99 -11.13
C GLN A 284 5.15 24.80 -11.41
N PRO A 285 3.98 24.36 -10.91
CA PRO A 285 2.77 25.17 -11.02
C PRO A 285 2.95 26.49 -10.25
N VAL A 286 2.22 27.51 -10.70
CA VAL A 286 2.09 28.76 -9.93
C VAL A 286 1.28 28.45 -8.69
N TRP A 287 1.93 28.39 -7.53
CA TRP A 287 1.35 27.89 -6.28
C TRP A 287 0.15 28.70 -5.81
N GLU A 288 0.12 30.01 -6.09
CA GLU A 288 -0.97 30.90 -5.72
C GLU A 288 -2.29 30.56 -6.42
N THR A 289 -2.22 29.97 -7.62
CA THR A 289 -3.38 29.60 -8.45
C THR A 289 -3.47 28.09 -8.69
N ALA A 290 -2.60 27.30 -8.06
CA ALA A 290 -2.56 25.86 -8.23
C ALA A 290 -3.85 25.23 -7.67
N GLN A 291 -4.49 24.40 -8.50
CA GLN A 291 -5.65 23.63 -8.13
C GLN A 291 -5.23 22.24 -7.63
N ILE A 292 -5.92 21.77 -6.60
CA ILE A 292 -5.70 20.47 -5.99
C ILE A 292 -6.98 19.66 -6.06
N PHE A 293 -6.83 18.41 -6.46
CA PHE A 293 -7.92 17.43 -6.46
C PHE A 293 -7.72 16.47 -5.31
N VAL A 294 -8.67 16.42 -4.37
CA VAL A 294 -8.64 15.54 -3.21
C VAL A 294 -9.70 14.45 -3.39
N ALA A 295 -9.25 13.21 -3.38
CA ALA A 295 -10.09 12.04 -3.59
C ALA A 295 -10.26 11.22 -2.32
N GLU A 296 -11.51 10.85 -2.01
CA GLU A 296 -11.81 9.92 -0.92
C GLU A 296 -11.60 8.48 -1.37
N GLN A 297 -10.75 7.74 -0.65
CA GLN A 297 -10.46 6.34 -0.95
C GLN A 297 -11.15 5.40 0.02
N LEU A 298 -11.83 4.40 -0.53
CA LEU A 298 -12.45 3.32 0.22
C LEU A 298 -11.75 2.00 -0.07
N TYR A 299 -11.70 1.12 0.93
CA TYR A 299 -11.43 -0.30 0.71
C TYR A 299 -12.57 -0.94 -0.09
N VAL A 300 -12.31 -2.12 -0.68
CA VAL A 300 -13.30 -2.87 -1.48
C VAL A 300 -14.63 -3.07 -0.74
N GLN A 301 -14.58 -3.23 0.58
CA GLN A 301 -15.77 -3.42 1.43
C GLN A 301 -16.58 -2.15 1.70
N GLY A 302 -16.08 -0.97 1.35
CA GLY A 302 -16.74 0.32 1.62
C GLY A 302 -16.29 1.01 2.91
N GLN A 303 -15.24 0.53 3.56
CA GLN A 303 -14.65 1.23 4.71
C GLN A 303 -13.74 2.36 4.21
N PHE A 304 -13.74 3.51 4.88
CA PHE A 304 -12.81 4.60 4.59
C PHE A 304 -11.36 4.14 4.78
N SER A 305 -10.51 4.47 3.81
CA SER A 305 -9.08 4.14 3.83
C SER A 305 -8.23 5.38 4.09
N HIS A 306 -8.28 6.36 3.18
CA HIS A 306 -7.44 7.56 3.22
C HIS A 306 -7.88 8.59 2.17
N TYR A 307 -7.24 9.76 2.15
CA TYR A 307 -7.36 10.72 1.05
C TYR A 307 -6.19 10.59 0.08
N VAL A 308 -6.43 10.83 -1.21
CA VAL A 308 -5.37 11.00 -2.22
C VAL A 308 -5.46 12.41 -2.78
N ALA A 309 -4.39 13.19 -2.68
CA ALA A 309 -4.30 14.54 -3.22
C ALA A 309 -3.47 14.57 -4.50
N LEU A 310 -4.01 15.10 -5.59
CA LEU A 310 -3.33 15.27 -6.87
C LEU A 310 -3.03 16.74 -7.14
N ILE A 311 -1.77 17.01 -7.48
CA ILE A 311 -1.19 18.33 -7.71
C ILE A 311 -0.62 18.38 -9.14
N GLY A 312 -0.75 19.52 -9.82
CA GLY A 312 -0.06 19.77 -11.10
C GLY A 312 -0.93 19.59 -12.35
N THR A 313 -2.26 19.51 -12.20
CA THR A 313 -3.21 19.54 -13.32
C THR A 313 -4.33 20.55 -13.04
N HIS A 314 -4.86 21.14 -14.12
CA HIS A 314 -6.07 21.98 -14.10
C HIS A 314 -7.26 21.31 -14.80
N SER A 315 -7.03 20.16 -15.44
CA SER A 315 -8.09 19.42 -16.14
C SER A 315 -8.78 18.47 -15.18
N ILE A 316 -10.07 18.71 -14.93
CA ILE A 316 -10.94 17.86 -14.11
C ILE A 316 -11.01 16.44 -14.68
N GLU A 317 -11.21 16.31 -16.00
CA GLU A 317 -11.29 15.02 -16.68
C GLU A 317 -10.00 14.21 -16.51
N PHE A 318 -8.85 14.87 -16.68
CA PHE A 318 -7.56 14.21 -16.53
C PHE A 318 -7.27 13.83 -15.08
N ALA A 319 -7.58 14.71 -14.13
CA ALA A 319 -7.46 14.43 -12.70
C ALA A 319 -8.31 13.22 -12.29
N THR A 320 -9.56 13.18 -12.76
CA THR A 320 -10.51 12.09 -12.50
C THR A 320 -9.98 10.76 -13.02
N ASN A 321 -9.47 10.72 -14.25
CA ASN A 321 -8.89 9.52 -14.85
C ASN A 321 -7.68 9.01 -14.04
N ILE A 322 -6.75 9.91 -13.66
CA ILE A 322 -5.59 9.54 -12.84
C ILE A 322 -6.04 8.96 -11.51
N LEU A 323 -6.92 9.66 -10.78
CA LEU A 323 -7.33 9.28 -9.43
C LEU A 323 -8.13 7.97 -9.41
N GLN A 324 -8.92 7.68 -10.45
CA GLN A 324 -9.59 6.38 -10.58
C GLN A 324 -8.57 5.27 -10.88
N THR A 325 -7.76 5.44 -11.93
CA THR A 325 -6.82 4.41 -12.41
C THR A 325 -5.72 4.09 -11.38
N TYR A 326 -5.28 5.09 -10.62
CA TYR A 326 -4.27 4.93 -9.57
C TYR A 326 -4.73 3.96 -8.46
N THR A 327 -6.03 3.94 -8.19
CA THR A 327 -6.59 3.26 -7.02
C THR A 327 -6.88 1.78 -7.27
N ASP A 328 -7.20 1.42 -8.52
CA ASP A 328 -7.42 0.03 -8.94
C ASP A 328 -6.21 -0.88 -8.65
N GLN A 329 -5.01 -0.32 -8.63
CA GLN A 329 -3.75 -1.06 -8.37
C GLN A 329 -3.49 -1.31 -6.88
N ARG A 330 -4.24 -0.67 -5.99
CA ARG A 330 -3.96 -0.61 -4.54
C ARG A 330 -5.06 -1.24 -3.68
N HIS A 331 -6.02 -1.93 -4.30
CA HIS A 331 -7.21 -2.48 -3.64
C HIS A 331 -8.08 -1.41 -2.94
N THR A 332 -7.88 -0.15 -3.30
CA THR A 332 -8.75 0.96 -2.91
C THR A 332 -9.54 1.44 -4.11
N ARG A 333 -10.48 2.33 -3.84
CA ARG A 333 -11.55 2.63 -4.76
C ARG A 333 -12.00 4.06 -4.50
N THR A 334 -11.84 4.95 -5.48
CA THR A 334 -12.24 6.38 -5.38
C THR A 334 -13.76 6.56 -5.25
N ASN A 335 -14.22 7.17 -4.16
CA ASN A 335 -15.63 7.44 -3.86
C ASN A 335 -16.11 8.78 -4.43
N SER A 336 -15.32 9.82 -4.18
CA SER A 336 -15.59 11.20 -4.56
C SER A 336 -14.27 11.91 -4.85
N ILE A 337 -14.32 12.99 -5.64
CA ILE A 337 -13.20 13.86 -5.94
C ILE A 337 -13.69 15.30 -5.78
N HIS A 338 -12.94 16.06 -4.99
CA HIS A 338 -13.21 17.45 -4.67
C HIS A 338 -12.07 18.33 -5.18
N GLN A 339 -12.41 19.48 -5.74
CA GLN A 339 -11.47 20.47 -6.23
C GLN A 339 -11.35 21.62 -5.21
N THR A 340 -10.12 21.92 -4.81
CA THR A 340 -9.78 23.00 -3.88
C THR A 340 -8.50 23.73 -4.33
N SER A 341 -8.08 24.75 -3.60
CA SER A 341 -6.84 25.48 -3.86
C SER A 341 -5.65 24.87 -3.12
N TRP A 342 -4.44 25.06 -3.66
CA TRP A 342 -3.20 24.66 -3.01
C TRP A 342 -3.05 25.29 -1.62
N ASN A 343 -3.35 26.59 -1.50
CA ASN A 343 -3.24 27.31 -0.22
C ASN A 343 -4.15 26.70 0.86
N THR A 344 -5.41 26.42 0.50
CA THR A 344 -6.36 25.76 1.40
C THR A 344 -5.87 24.38 1.79
N PHE A 345 -5.48 23.55 0.83
CA PHE A 345 -5.01 22.20 1.11
C PHE A 345 -3.76 22.18 1.99
N LYS A 346 -2.74 22.98 1.65
CA LYS A 346 -1.47 23.07 2.41
C LYS A 346 -1.69 23.51 3.86
N GLN A 347 -2.68 24.36 4.12
CA GLN A 347 -2.99 24.80 5.48
C GLN A 347 -3.69 23.71 6.32
N HIS A 348 -4.47 22.84 5.69
CA HIS A 348 -5.41 21.95 6.39
C HIS A 348 -5.11 20.45 6.28
N TYR A 349 -4.19 20.01 5.40
CA TYR A 349 -3.97 18.59 5.12
C TYR A 349 -3.57 17.73 6.34
N ALA A 350 -2.96 18.34 7.37
CA ALA A 350 -2.43 17.62 8.50
C ALA A 350 -3.51 17.18 9.52
N GLN A 351 -4.65 17.86 9.54
CA GLN A 351 -5.71 17.63 10.52
C GLN A 351 -6.99 17.16 9.83
N HIS A 352 -7.46 15.95 10.14
CA HIS A 352 -8.61 15.31 9.50
C HIS A 352 -9.84 16.20 9.49
N GLU A 353 -10.16 16.83 10.62
CA GLU A 353 -11.33 17.69 10.74
C GLU A 353 -11.24 18.92 9.84
N SER A 354 -10.07 19.54 9.81
CA SER A 354 -9.84 20.74 9.04
C SER A 354 -9.78 20.43 7.54
N LEU A 355 -9.11 19.33 7.16
CA LEU A 355 -9.08 18.82 5.78
C LEU A 355 -10.50 18.53 5.30
N PHE A 356 -11.30 17.81 6.10
CA PHE A 356 -12.67 17.49 5.74
C PHE A 356 -13.52 18.76 5.53
N ASN A 357 -13.51 19.69 6.48
CA ASN A 357 -14.30 20.92 6.35
C ASN A 357 -13.89 21.76 5.14
N GLU A 358 -12.58 22.00 4.95
CA GLU A 358 -12.11 22.98 3.97
C GLU A 358 -11.84 22.38 2.58
N CYS A 359 -11.43 21.11 2.52
CA CYS A 359 -11.05 20.45 1.26
C CYS A 359 -12.08 19.46 0.74
N ILE A 360 -13.07 19.07 1.54
CA ILE A 360 -14.17 18.18 1.11
C ILE A 360 -15.51 18.93 1.15
N MET A 361 -15.93 19.43 2.31
CA MET A 361 -17.26 20.06 2.48
C MET A 361 -17.38 21.43 1.79
N ASN A 362 -16.38 22.29 1.94
CA ASN A 362 -16.38 23.63 1.32
C ASN A 362 -15.82 23.64 -0.11
N ALA A 363 -15.28 22.50 -0.57
CA ALA A 363 -14.68 22.35 -1.88
C ALA A 363 -15.72 22.00 -2.96
N GLU A 364 -15.36 22.22 -4.22
CA GLU A 364 -16.22 21.89 -5.35
C GLU A 364 -16.20 20.38 -5.61
N LEU A 365 -17.34 19.70 -5.51
CA LEU A 365 -17.47 18.29 -5.90
C LEU A 365 -17.41 18.18 -7.43
N VAL A 366 -16.34 17.58 -7.95
CA VAL A 366 -16.14 17.45 -9.41
C VAL A 366 -16.49 16.07 -9.95
N TRP A 367 -16.43 15.04 -9.10
CA TRP A 367 -16.79 13.69 -9.49
C TRP A 367 -17.22 12.86 -8.27
N GLN A 368 -18.18 11.95 -8.49
CA GLN A 368 -18.62 10.97 -7.51
C GLN A 368 -18.89 9.65 -8.22
N ARG A 369 -18.65 8.52 -7.53
CA ARG A 369 -18.80 7.18 -8.11
C ARG A 369 -20.23 6.89 -8.55
N ASP A 370 -21.15 7.05 -7.62
CA ASP A 370 -22.57 6.76 -7.80
C ASP A 370 -23.35 8.00 -7.33
N GLU A 371 -24.43 8.34 -8.02
CA GLU A 371 -25.32 9.44 -7.61
C GLU A 371 -25.92 9.22 -6.21
N ASN A 372 -26.00 7.96 -5.79
CA ASN A 372 -26.51 7.53 -4.49
C ASN A 372 -25.39 7.25 -3.47
N ALA A 373 -24.12 7.56 -3.79
CA ALA A 373 -23.03 7.34 -2.84
C ALA A 373 -23.14 8.34 -1.69
N TYR A 374 -22.92 7.85 -0.47
CA TYR A 374 -22.93 8.71 0.71
C TYR A 374 -21.56 9.39 0.88
N PRO A 375 -21.54 10.69 1.25
CA PRO A 375 -20.31 11.34 1.70
C PRO A 375 -19.82 10.68 2.99
N TYR A 376 -18.52 10.82 3.28
CA TYR A 376 -17.91 10.27 4.48
C TYR A 376 -17.58 11.38 5.48
N ILE A 377 -18.02 11.22 6.74
CA ILE A 377 -17.74 12.16 7.82
C ILE A 377 -16.70 11.57 8.76
N PRO A 378 -15.70 12.34 9.22
CA PRO A 378 -14.73 11.84 10.19
C PRO A 378 -15.38 11.45 11.51
N ALA A 379 -14.91 10.34 12.10
CA ALA A 379 -15.42 9.79 13.34
C ALA A 379 -15.32 10.79 14.51
N SER A 380 -14.31 11.67 14.50
CA SER A 380 -14.08 12.66 15.54
C SER A 380 -15.18 13.74 15.62
N PHE A 381 -15.92 14.01 14.54
CA PHE A 381 -17.05 14.93 14.57
C PHE A 381 -18.28 14.38 15.30
N ILE A 382 -18.35 13.06 15.50
CA ILE A 382 -19.58 12.38 15.85
C ILE A 382 -19.57 11.99 17.32
N ASN A 383 -20.61 12.40 18.03
CA ASN A 383 -20.93 11.79 19.31
C ASN A 383 -21.66 10.47 19.08
N ILE A 384 -20.93 9.36 19.25
CA ILE A 384 -21.41 7.99 19.08
C ILE A 384 -22.42 7.53 20.16
N GLN A 385 -22.68 8.33 21.19
CA GLN A 385 -23.68 8.01 22.21
C GLN A 385 -25.09 8.06 21.60
N LYS A 386 -25.75 6.90 21.52
CA LYS A 386 -27.13 6.78 21.03
C LYS A 386 -28.13 7.27 22.10
N PHE A 387 -28.95 8.26 21.76
CA PHE A 387 -29.92 8.87 22.69
C PHE A 387 -31.27 8.16 22.74
N ILE A 388 -31.70 7.55 21.64
CA ILE A 388 -32.97 6.84 21.54
C ILE A 388 -32.67 5.36 21.28
N PRO A 389 -32.89 4.45 22.24
CA PRO A 389 -32.69 3.03 22.02
C PRO A 389 -33.83 2.45 21.16
N PHE A 390 -33.46 1.69 20.13
CA PHE A 390 -34.35 0.88 19.29
C PHE A 390 -33.51 -0.15 18.50
N ASN A 391 -34.14 -1.17 17.95
CA ASN A 391 -33.47 -2.24 17.22
C ASN A 391 -33.16 -1.80 15.79
N GLU A 392 -31.91 -1.94 15.38
CA GLU A 392 -31.46 -1.63 14.03
C GLU A 392 -31.32 -2.91 13.20
N VAL A 393 -31.52 -2.80 11.89
CA VAL A 393 -31.12 -3.85 10.95
C VAL A 393 -29.60 -4.01 10.98
N ALA A 394 -29.12 -5.25 10.79
CA ALA A 394 -27.68 -5.53 10.69
C ALA A 394 -27.02 -4.65 9.62
N ALA A 395 -25.88 -4.06 9.96
CA ALA A 395 -25.16 -3.13 9.10
C ALA A 395 -23.96 -3.80 8.40
N ASN A 396 -23.55 -3.23 7.27
CA ASN A 396 -22.28 -3.48 6.61
C ASN A 396 -21.49 -2.16 6.46
N PHE A 397 -20.26 -2.19 5.95
CA PHE A 397 -19.41 -1.00 5.88
C PHE A 397 -19.97 0.14 4.99
N LEU A 398 -20.83 -0.18 4.03
CA LEU A 398 -21.52 0.79 3.15
C LEU A 398 -22.80 1.37 3.76
N THR A 399 -23.28 0.79 4.86
CA THR A 399 -24.50 1.27 5.52
C THR A 399 -24.23 2.64 6.15
N PRO A 400 -24.93 3.71 5.75
CA PRO A 400 -24.69 5.04 6.32
C PRO A 400 -25.17 5.10 7.77
N ILE A 401 -24.55 5.99 8.55
CA ILE A 401 -25.05 6.40 9.86
C ILE A 401 -25.95 7.63 9.71
N LEU A 402 -27.04 7.67 10.47
CA LEU A 402 -27.94 8.81 10.50
C LEU A 402 -27.58 9.73 11.66
N LEU A 403 -27.37 11.00 11.35
CA LEU A 403 -26.85 12.00 12.26
C LEU A 403 -27.80 13.18 12.40
N LEU A 404 -27.85 13.76 13.60
CA LEU A 404 -28.49 15.04 13.88
C LEU A 404 -27.42 16.09 14.20
N LYS A 405 -27.40 17.18 13.45
CA LYS A 405 -26.62 18.37 13.77
C LYS A 405 -27.41 19.27 14.71
N GLU A 406 -26.89 19.45 15.91
CA GLU A 406 -27.42 20.32 16.95
C GLU A 406 -26.40 21.43 17.26
N ARG A 407 -26.54 22.57 16.59
CA ARG A 407 -25.62 23.71 16.69
C ARG A 407 -24.19 23.29 16.33
N GLN A 408 -23.36 22.99 17.35
CA GLN A 408 -21.95 22.62 17.23
C GLN A 408 -21.68 21.14 17.51
N LYS A 409 -22.72 20.33 17.72
CA LYS A 409 -22.59 18.90 18.02
C LYS A 409 -23.31 18.06 16.98
N ILE A 410 -22.68 17.00 16.52
CA ILE A 410 -23.29 16.01 15.63
C ILE A 410 -23.51 14.74 16.45
N ARG A 411 -24.73 14.22 16.48
CA ARG A 411 -25.13 13.09 17.32
C ARG A 411 -25.72 11.97 16.48
N VAL A 412 -25.44 10.73 16.87
CA VAL A 412 -26.00 9.55 16.21
C VAL A 412 -27.48 9.36 16.57
N ILE A 413 -28.32 9.21 15.55
CA ILE A 413 -29.71 8.74 15.65
C ILE A 413 -29.77 7.23 15.36
N HIS A 414 -29.16 6.79 14.26
CA HIS A 414 -29.13 5.40 13.76
C HIS A 414 -27.73 5.07 13.25
N GLY A 415 -27.31 3.81 13.34
CA GLY A 415 -26.02 3.34 12.84
C GLY A 415 -25.13 2.80 13.96
N ALA A 416 -25.71 2.47 15.12
CA ALA A 416 -24.96 1.83 16.20
C ALA A 416 -24.41 0.47 15.75
N GLU A 417 -25.15 -0.30 14.93
CA GLU A 417 -24.64 -1.56 14.37
C GLU A 417 -23.51 -1.31 13.37
N ARG A 418 -23.53 -0.19 12.63
CA ARG A 418 -22.45 0.19 11.71
C ARG A 418 -21.16 0.58 12.45
N ILE A 419 -21.28 1.34 13.54
CA ILE A 419 -20.15 1.79 14.36
C ILE A 419 -19.48 0.61 15.07
N LYS A 420 -20.26 -0.41 15.48
CA LYS A 420 -19.72 -1.62 16.12
C LYS A 420 -18.87 -2.51 15.20
N LEU A 421 -18.99 -2.38 13.88
CA LEU A 421 -18.24 -3.21 12.94
C LEU A 421 -16.73 -3.05 13.07
N SER A 422 -16.26 -1.84 13.38
CA SER A 422 -14.85 -1.51 13.47
C SER A 422 -14.64 -0.29 14.36
N PRO A 423 -13.96 -0.42 15.51
CA PRO A 423 -13.64 0.71 16.38
C PRO A 423 -12.56 1.64 15.79
N ASP A 424 -11.84 1.17 14.77
CA ASP A 424 -10.71 1.88 14.15
C ASP A 424 -11.14 2.76 12.95
N ASP A 425 -12.43 2.79 12.61
CA ASP A 425 -12.96 3.57 11.49
C ASP A 425 -12.68 5.07 11.71
N GLN A 426 -11.93 5.67 10.80
CA GLN A 426 -11.62 7.10 10.82
C GLN A 426 -12.76 7.95 10.25
N ALA A 427 -13.61 7.38 9.41
CA ALA A 427 -14.77 8.06 8.84
C ALA A 427 -15.89 7.07 8.49
N TYR A 428 -17.12 7.57 8.45
CA TYR A 428 -18.32 6.78 8.17
C TYR A 428 -19.14 7.40 7.03
N PRO A 429 -19.76 6.60 6.17
CA PRO A 429 -20.79 7.11 5.26
C PRO A 429 -21.94 7.67 6.09
N TYR A 430 -22.48 8.84 5.74
CA TYR A 430 -23.49 9.49 6.59
C TYR A 430 -24.65 10.12 5.86
N LEU A 431 -25.72 10.29 6.62
CA LEU A 431 -26.87 11.15 6.34
C LEU A 431 -26.99 12.16 7.48
N LEU A 432 -27.15 13.44 7.15
CA LEU A 432 -27.19 14.52 8.14
C LEU A 432 -28.53 15.23 8.09
N LEU A 433 -29.18 15.30 9.26
CA LEU A 433 -30.35 16.14 9.50
C LEU A 433 -29.89 17.36 10.30
N ASP A 434 -30.33 18.56 9.91
CA ASP A 434 -30.05 19.77 10.70
C ASP A 434 -31.26 20.10 11.59
N ARG A 435 -31.01 20.34 12.87
CA ARG A 435 -32.06 20.79 13.79
C ARG A 435 -32.66 22.14 13.34
N ALA A 436 -31.90 22.95 12.61
CA ALA A 436 -32.39 24.20 12.02
C ALA A 436 -33.57 23.97 11.04
N ASP A 437 -33.65 22.79 10.42
CA ASP A 437 -34.70 22.43 9.48
C ASP A 437 -35.96 21.88 10.18
N GLY A 438 -36.00 21.86 11.52
CA GLY A 438 -37.14 21.39 12.31
C GLY A 438 -37.01 19.95 12.83
N TYR A 439 -35.90 19.26 12.56
CA TYR A 439 -35.67 17.89 13.07
C TYR A 439 -35.39 17.92 14.58
N THR A 440 -36.43 17.71 15.39
CA THR A 440 -36.32 17.63 16.85
C THR A 440 -36.22 16.19 17.34
N TRP A 441 -35.62 15.99 18.53
CA TRP A 441 -35.61 14.69 19.19
C TRP A 441 -37.02 14.14 19.48
N GLN A 442 -38.02 15.00 19.65
CA GLN A 442 -39.42 14.60 19.85
C GLN A 442 -40.01 14.02 18.57
N LEU A 443 -39.80 14.71 17.44
CA LEU A 443 -40.19 14.22 16.11
C LEU A 443 -39.52 12.87 15.81
N ILE A 444 -38.20 12.80 16.00
CA ILE A 444 -37.43 11.56 15.75
C ILE A 444 -37.96 10.41 16.60
N ARG A 445 -38.21 10.65 17.89
CA ARG A 445 -38.77 9.63 18.78
C ARG A 445 -40.18 9.21 18.38
N HIS A 446 -41.01 10.16 17.94
CA HIS A 446 -42.35 9.88 17.44
C HIS A 446 -42.30 8.98 16.21
N VAL A 447 -41.49 9.33 15.20
CA VAL A 447 -41.32 8.53 13.97
C VAL A 447 -40.80 7.12 14.29
N ILE A 448 -39.75 7.00 15.12
CA ILE A 448 -39.20 5.69 15.52
C ILE A 448 -40.28 4.80 16.17
N SER A 449 -41.19 5.38 16.97
CA SER A 449 -42.24 4.61 17.66
C SER A 449 -43.32 4.03 16.74
N HIS A 450 -43.47 4.57 15.52
CA HIS A 450 -44.45 4.11 14.54
C HIS A 450 -43.85 3.22 13.45
N LEU A 451 -42.52 3.03 13.43
CA LEU A 451 -41.84 2.20 12.46
C LEU A 451 -41.74 0.73 12.91
N PRO A 452 -41.88 -0.23 11.97
CA PRO A 452 -41.67 -1.65 12.27
C PRO A 452 -40.21 -1.91 12.65
N GLN A 453 -40.00 -2.76 13.64
CA GLN A 453 -38.67 -3.16 14.13
C GLN A 453 -38.24 -4.49 13.48
N PRO A 454 -36.95 -4.71 13.18
CA PRO A 454 -35.83 -3.78 13.30
C PRO A 454 -35.87 -2.69 12.21
N ILE A 455 -35.47 -1.47 12.58
CA ILE A 455 -35.52 -0.29 11.70
C ILE A 455 -34.28 -0.22 10.80
N SER A 456 -34.46 -0.05 9.50
CA SER A 456 -33.37 0.25 8.55
C SER A 456 -33.09 1.76 8.51
N VAL A 457 -31.86 2.14 8.17
CA VAL A 457 -31.48 3.57 8.08
C VAL A 457 -32.29 4.31 7.01
N GLN A 458 -32.52 3.68 5.85
CA GLN A 458 -33.31 4.26 4.76
C GLN A 458 -34.77 4.44 5.15
N SER A 459 -35.38 3.45 5.80
CA SER A 459 -36.77 3.55 6.27
C SER A 459 -36.95 4.67 7.29
N LEU A 460 -35.99 4.85 8.20
CA LEU A 460 -36.03 5.94 9.17
C LEU A 460 -35.84 7.30 8.51
N PHE A 461 -34.85 7.43 7.63
CA PHE A 461 -34.57 8.67 6.93
C PHE A 461 -35.77 9.14 6.10
N HIS A 462 -36.34 8.25 5.27
CA HIS A 462 -37.54 8.59 4.49
C HIS A 462 -38.76 8.89 5.35
N ALA A 463 -38.94 8.20 6.49
CA ALA A 463 -40.04 8.51 7.39
C ALA A 463 -39.88 9.88 8.05
N LEU A 464 -38.63 10.34 8.29
CA LEU A 464 -38.34 11.68 8.80
C LEU A 464 -38.54 12.76 7.74
N GLU A 465 -38.12 12.51 6.49
CA GLU A 465 -38.35 13.45 5.37
C GLU A 465 -39.84 13.67 5.09
N ASN A 466 -40.66 12.63 5.27
CA ASN A 466 -42.10 12.68 5.05
C ASN A 466 -42.90 13.09 6.29
N ALA A 467 -42.26 13.26 7.44
CA ALA A 467 -42.96 13.68 8.65
C ALA A 467 -43.22 15.19 8.60
N ASP A 468 -44.44 15.61 8.92
CA ASP A 468 -44.80 17.02 8.98
C ASP A 468 -43.93 17.76 10.01
N MET A 469 -42.90 18.44 9.50
CA MET A 469 -41.92 19.26 10.23
C MET A 469 -42.55 20.46 10.96
N SER A 470 -43.85 20.69 10.73
CA SER A 470 -44.69 21.76 11.28
C SER A 470 -45.35 21.42 12.62
N THR A 471 -45.17 20.20 13.13
CA THR A 471 -45.60 19.84 14.51
C THR A 471 -44.49 20.17 15.53
N SER A 472 -44.18 21.47 15.64
CA SER A 472 -43.37 22.04 16.73
C SER A 472 -44.22 22.35 17.96
#